data_AF-A0AAV8PMP6-F1
#
_entry.id   AF-A0AAV8PMP6-F1
#
_cell.length_a   1.000
_cell.length_b   1.000
_cell.length_c   1.000
_cell.angle_alpha   90.00
_cell.angle_beta   90.00
_cell.angle_gamma   90.00
#
_symmetry.space_group_name_H-M   'P 1'
#
loop_
_entity.id
_entity.type
_entity.pdbx_description
1 polymer ?
#
loop_
_entity_poly.entity_id
_entity_poly.type
_entity_poly.pdbx_seq_one_letter_code
_entity_poly.pdbx_strand_id
1 'polypeptide(L)'
;MERPLFSARAEAFPAGLRVLVVDDDPTWLKILEKMLRKCSYEVTTCNLASDALSMLRERRDKFDIVISDVNMPDMDGFKLLEHVGLEMDLPVIMMSIDGETSRVMKGRKCTS
;
A
#
# COMPACT_ATOMS: atom_id res chain seq x y z
N MET A 1 -14.36 -36.42 -23.25
CA MET A 1 -13.10 -35.69 -23.48
C MET A 1 -13.29 -34.31 -22.87
N GLU A 2 -13.05 -34.20 -21.56
CA GLU A 2 -13.29 -32.97 -20.81
C GLU A 2 -12.02 -32.11 -20.90
N ARG A 3 -12.15 -30.89 -21.42
CA ARG A 3 -11.06 -29.92 -21.47
C ARG A 3 -10.73 -29.50 -20.04
N PRO A 4 -9.45 -29.46 -19.61
CA PRO A 4 -9.13 -28.87 -18.33
C PRO A 4 -9.44 -27.37 -18.40
N LEU A 5 -10.39 -26.94 -17.59
CA LEU A 5 -10.64 -25.52 -17.33
C LEU A 5 -9.49 -25.05 -16.43
N PHE A 6 -8.74 -24.06 -16.90
CA PHE A 6 -7.57 -23.45 -16.22
C PHE A 6 -6.34 -24.36 -16.10
N SER A 7 -5.44 -24.23 -17.08
CA SER A 7 -4.03 -24.53 -16.89
C SER A 7 -3.52 -23.65 -15.74
N ALA A 8 -2.99 -24.28 -14.69
CA ALA A 8 -2.28 -23.66 -13.59
C ALA A 8 -1.06 -22.88 -14.11
N ARG A 9 -1.31 -21.72 -14.70
CA ARG A 9 -0.27 -20.75 -15.04
C ARG A 9 0.15 -20.14 -13.71
N ALA A 10 1.11 -20.81 -13.07
CA ALA A 10 1.84 -20.42 -11.88
C ALA A 10 1.17 -19.30 -11.08
N GLU A 11 0.58 -19.69 -9.95
CA GLU A 11 0.26 -18.89 -8.76
C GLU A 11 1.51 -18.20 -8.19
N ALA A 12 2.26 -17.48 -9.03
CA ALA A 12 3.45 -16.74 -8.67
C ALA A 12 3.05 -15.28 -8.59
N PHE A 13 3.08 -14.73 -7.37
CA PHE A 13 3.02 -13.29 -7.19
C PHE A 13 4.07 -12.63 -8.09
N PRO A 14 3.75 -11.51 -8.77
CA PRO A 14 4.71 -10.82 -9.63
C PRO A 14 5.92 -10.37 -8.80
N ALA A 15 7.05 -11.06 -8.95
CA ALA A 15 8.25 -10.78 -8.18
C ALA A 15 8.82 -9.39 -8.52
N GLY A 16 9.48 -8.76 -7.54
CA GLY A 16 10.17 -7.48 -7.71
C GLY A 16 9.28 -6.24 -7.58
N LEU A 17 8.01 -6.38 -7.20
CA LEU A 17 7.14 -5.22 -6.93
C LEU A 17 7.69 -4.40 -5.77
N ARG A 18 7.83 -3.09 -5.94
CA ARG A 18 8.40 -2.17 -4.94
C ARG A 18 7.29 -1.53 -4.12
N VAL A 19 7.18 -1.94 -2.86
CA VAL A 19 6.06 -1.60 -1.98
C VAL A 19 6.54 -0.67 -0.88
N LEU A 20 5.85 0.47 -0.72
CA LEU A 20 5.97 1.31 0.47
C LEU A 20 4.85 0.97 1.45
N VAL A 21 5.20 0.53 2.65
CA VAL A 21 4.25 0.23 3.73
C VAL A 21 4.33 1.34 4.79
N VAL A 22 3.18 1.92 5.13
CA VAL A 22 3.06 3.02 6.09
C VAL A 22 2.06 2.64 7.18
N ASP A 23 2.53 2.55 8.42
CA ASP A 23 1.75 2.15 9.59
C ASP A 23 2.48 2.61 10.86
N ASP A 24 1.80 3.24 11.82
CA ASP A 24 2.44 3.75 13.03
C ASP A 24 2.78 2.63 14.05
N ASP A 25 2.18 1.44 13.91
CA ASP A 25 2.50 0.28 14.72
C ASP A 25 3.70 -0.49 14.14
N PRO A 26 4.86 -0.50 14.83
CA PRO A 26 6.05 -1.21 14.35
C PRO A 26 5.85 -2.74 14.28
N THR A 27 4.85 -3.28 14.96
CA THR A 27 4.47 -4.69 14.88
C THR A 27 3.86 -5.01 13.52
N TRP A 28 2.90 -4.20 13.07
CA TRP A 28 2.25 -4.35 11.77
C TRP A 28 3.24 -4.15 10.63
N LEU A 29 4.13 -3.14 10.71
CA LEU A 29 5.21 -2.95 9.75
C LEU A 29 6.06 -4.22 9.56
N LYS A 30 6.48 -4.87 10.65
CA LYS A 30 7.29 -6.11 10.58
C LYS A 30 6.51 -7.29 10.03
N ILE A 31 5.22 -7.42 10.38
CA ILE A 31 4.36 -8.48 9.86
C ILE A 31 4.21 -8.34 8.35
N LEU A 32 3.83 -7.15 7.89
CA LEU A 32 3.62 -6.85 6.47
C LEU A 32 4.91 -6.99 5.67
N GLU A 33 6.02 -6.46 6.17
CA GLU A 33 7.33 -6.65 5.54
C GLU A 33 7.65 -8.13 5.34
N LYS A 34 7.50 -8.95 6.39
CA LYS A 34 7.79 -10.38 6.31
C LYS A 34 6.86 -11.11 5.33
N MET A 35 5.59 -10.73 5.28
CA MET A 35 4.62 -11.33 4.37
C MET A 35 4.92 -10.96 2.91
N LEU A 36 5.11 -9.68 2.62
CA LEU A 36 5.36 -9.18 1.27
C LEU A 36 6.72 -9.64 0.72
N ARG A 37 7.76 -9.72 1.56
CA ARG A 37 9.06 -10.27 1.14
C ARG A 37 8.99 -11.76 0.80
N LYS A 38 8.11 -12.54 1.43
CA LYS A 38 7.86 -13.94 1.03
C LYS A 38 7.23 -14.04 -0.37
N CYS A 39 6.53 -13.00 -0.82
CA CYS A 39 6.04 -12.86 -2.18
C CYS A 39 7.12 -12.32 -3.14
N SER A 40 8.38 -12.23 -2.72
CA SER A 40 9.52 -11.69 -3.48
C SER A 40 9.35 -10.21 -3.86
N TYR A 41 8.68 -9.42 -3.02
CA TYR A 41 8.55 -7.97 -3.20
C TYR A 41 9.70 -7.22 -2.53
N GLU A 42 10.02 -6.04 -3.07
CA GLU A 42 10.96 -5.10 -2.49
C GLU A 42 10.21 -4.17 -1.54
N VAL A 43 10.32 -4.42 -0.23
CA VAL A 43 9.54 -3.67 0.77
C VAL A 43 10.38 -2.59 1.42
N THR A 44 9.81 -1.39 1.49
CA THR A 44 10.27 -0.28 2.32
C THR A 44 9.18 0.04 3.33
N THR A 45 9.53 0.17 4.61
CA THR A 45 8.58 0.49 5.69
C THR A 45 8.82 1.90 6.22
N CYS A 46 7.75 2.53 6.67
CA CYS A 46 7.78 3.85 7.28
C CYS A 46 6.70 3.93 8.37
N ASN A 47 7.02 4.56 9.51
CA ASN A 47 6.09 4.66 10.65
C ASN A 47 5.40 6.02 10.77
N LEU A 48 5.67 6.94 9.84
CA LEU A 48 5.12 8.29 9.81
C LEU A 48 4.68 8.60 8.38
N ALA A 49 3.46 9.10 8.22
CA ALA A 49 2.93 9.44 6.91
C ALA A 49 3.68 10.62 6.28
N SER A 50 4.20 11.53 7.11
CA SER A 50 5.02 12.67 6.68
C SER A 50 6.35 12.25 6.04
N ASP A 51 7.01 11.26 6.63
CA ASP A 51 8.23 10.66 6.09
C ASP A 51 7.93 9.91 4.79
N ALA A 52 6.82 9.15 4.75
CA ALA A 52 6.37 8.48 3.53
C ALA A 52 6.17 9.46 2.37
N LEU A 53 5.52 10.60 2.62
CA LEU A 53 5.33 11.64 1.61
C LEU A 53 6.66 12.25 1.13
N SER A 54 7.61 12.46 2.05
CA SER A 54 8.94 12.95 1.71
C SER A 54 9.69 11.95 0.82
N MET A 55 9.66 10.67 1.16
CA MET A 55 10.26 9.59 0.37
C MET A 55 9.65 9.49 -1.03
N LEU A 56 8.33 9.60 -1.13
CA LEU A 56 7.60 9.56 -2.40
C LEU A 56 7.96 10.75 -3.30
N ARG A 57 8.07 11.96 -2.73
CA ARG A 57 8.47 13.16 -3.48
C ARG A 57 9.92 13.13 -3.95
N GLU A 58 10.84 12.64 -3.12
CA GLU A 58 12.25 12.51 -3.48
C GLU A 58 12.50 11.42 -4.53
N ARG A 59 11.67 10.38 -4.56
CA ARG A 59 11.94 9.14 -5.30
C ARG A 59 10.69 8.54 -5.94
N ARG A 60 10.01 9.34 -6.77
CA ARG A 60 8.78 8.95 -7.48
C ARG A 60 8.84 7.59 -8.16
N ASP A 61 9.96 7.29 -8.84
CA ASP A 61 10.09 6.06 -9.64
C ASP A 61 10.52 4.84 -8.83
N LYS A 62 10.61 4.91 -7.50
CA LYS A 62 11.08 3.81 -6.64
C LYS A 62 9.99 2.95 -6.02
N PHE A 63 8.74 3.35 -6.15
CA PHE A 63 7.61 2.61 -5.59
C PHE A 63 6.60 2.35 -6.70
N ASP A 64 6.05 1.14 -6.69
CA ASP A 64 4.99 0.72 -7.59
C ASP A 64 3.62 0.77 -6.92
N ILE A 65 3.59 0.71 -5.58
CA ILE A 65 2.36 0.77 -4.78
C ILE A 65 2.65 1.22 -3.34
N VAL A 66 1.69 1.94 -2.75
CA VAL A 66 1.68 2.29 -1.33
C VAL A 66 0.61 1.47 -0.62
N ILE A 67 0.94 0.95 0.55
CA ILE A 67 -0.01 0.35 1.49
C ILE A 67 0.04 1.19 2.76
N SER A 68 -1.05 1.88 3.09
CA SER A 68 -1.10 2.80 4.22
C SER A 68 -2.22 2.43 5.18
N ASP A 69 -1.95 2.46 6.47
CA ASP A 69 -3.01 2.50 7.47
C ASP A 69 -3.81 3.82 7.36
N VAL A 70 -5.08 3.77 7.73
CA VAL A 70 -5.98 4.94 7.75
C VAL A 70 -5.81 5.74 9.03
N ASN A 71 -5.53 5.09 10.15
CA ASN A 71 -5.60 5.63 11.49
C ASN A 71 -4.22 5.93 12.08
N MET A 72 -3.45 6.78 11.40
CA MET A 72 -2.17 7.25 11.94
C MET A 72 -2.31 8.53 12.78
N PRO A 73 -1.59 8.65 13.91
CA PRO A 73 -1.67 9.79 14.82
C PRO A 73 -0.96 11.05 14.31
N ASP A 74 -0.01 10.93 13.36
CA ASP A 74 0.78 12.06 12.87
C ASP A 74 0.05 12.86 11.77
N MET A 75 -0.44 12.16 10.76
CA MET A 75 -1.21 12.70 9.65
C MET A 75 -2.21 11.63 9.19
N ASP A 76 -3.49 12.04 9.06
CA ASP A 76 -4.57 11.20 8.55
C ASP A 76 -4.12 10.53 7.25
N GLY A 77 -4.19 9.19 7.16
CA GLY A 77 -3.78 8.42 5.97
C GLY A 77 -4.52 8.88 4.70
N PHE A 78 -5.68 9.52 4.83
CA PHE A 78 -6.38 10.16 3.71
C PHE A 78 -5.64 11.36 3.12
N LYS A 79 -4.87 12.12 3.92
CA LYS A 79 -4.04 13.21 3.40
C LYS A 79 -2.86 12.69 2.60
N LEU A 80 -2.26 11.57 3.03
CA LEU A 80 -1.24 10.88 2.24
C LEU A 80 -1.84 10.47 0.88
N LEU A 81 -3.02 9.85 0.90
CA LEU A 81 -3.74 9.48 -0.33
C LEU A 81 -4.06 10.69 -1.23
N GLU A 82 -4.52 11.81 -0.67
CA GLU A 82 -4.82 13.04 -1.42
C GLU A 82 -3.57 13.59 -2.09
N HIS A 83 -2.46 13.72 -1.35
CA HIS A 83 -1.19 14.17 -1.91
C HIS A 83 -0.66 13.22 -2.99
N VAL A 84 -0.73 11.91 -2.74
CA VAL A 84 -0.31 10.92 -3.74
C VAL A 84 -1.19 11.02 -4.97
N GLY A 85 -2.53 11.06 -4.86
CA GLY A 85 -3.42 11.13 -6.02
C GLY A 85 -3.33 12.45 -6.81
N LEU A 86 -3.04 13.57 -6.16
CA LEU A 86 -2.84 14.87 -6.83
C LEU A 86 -1.48 14.98 -7.49
N GLU A 87 -0.44 14.47 -6.84
CA GLU A 87 0.92 14.68 -7.26
C GLU A 87 1.42 13.52 -8.13
N MET A 88 0.94 12.29 -7.95
CA MET A 88 1.52 11.04 -8.46
C MET A 88 0.43 10.10 -9.02
N ASP A 89 0.73 9.35 -10.08
CA ASP A 89 -0.16 8.28 -10.57
C ASP A 89 0.22 6.93 -9.93
N LEU A 90 0.29 6.92 -8.59
CA LEU A 90 0.76 5.76 -7.81
C LEU A 90 -0.43 5.12 -7.06
N PRO A 91 -0.71 3.82 -7.25
CA PRO A 91 -1.80 3.16 -6.56
C PRO A 91 -1.56 3.12 -5.05
N VAL A 92 -2.63 3.35 -4.29
CA VAL A 92 -2.62 3.32 -2.83
C VAL A 92 -3.68 2.34 -2.33
N ILE A 93 -3.29 1.39 -1.49
CA ILE A 93 -4.18 0.51 -0.74
C ILE A 93 -4.28 1.05 0.68
N MET A 94 -5.49 1.42 1.09
CA MET A 94 -5.77 1.82 2.46
C MET A 94 -6.13 0.59 3.31
N MET A 95 -5.51 0.46 4.47
CA MET A 95 -5.81 -0.56 5.49
C MET A 95 -6.54 0.10 6.65
N SER A 96 -7.57 -0.58 7.18
CA SER A 96 -8.20 -0.18 8.43
C SER A 96 -8.51 -1.42 9.27
N ILE A 97 -8.33 -1.30 10.57
CA ILE A 97 -8.64 -2.35 11.55
C ILE A 97 -10.13 -2.30 11.92
N ASP A 98 -10.77 -1.14 11.79
CA ASP A 98 -12.23 -1.05 11.91
C ASP A 98 -12.87 -1.57 10.62
N GLY A 99 -13.72 -2.59 10.72
CA GLY A 99 -14.47 -3.12 9.56
C GLY A 99 -15.51 -2.15 9.00
N GLU A 100 -15.43 -0.86 9.32
CA GLU A 100 -16.41 0.15 8.97
C GLU A 100 -16.14 0.70 7.57
N THR A 101 -16.88 0.18 6.60
CA THR A 101 -16.81 0.56 5.18
C THR A 101 -17.07 2.05 4.93
N SER A 102 -17.68 2.78 5.87
CA SER A 102 -17.91 4.22 5.80
C SER A 102 -16.61 5.01 5.63
N ARG A 103 -15.50 4.53 6.21
CA ARG A 103 -14.20 5.22 6.23
C ARG A 103 -13.45 5.02 4.91
N VAL A 104 -13.41 3.79 4.40
CA VAL A 104 -12.81 3.46 3.09
C VAL A 104 -13.47 4.27 1.96
N MET A 105 -14.77 4.54 2.07
CA MET A 105 -15.52 5.34 1.09
C MET A 105 -15.12 6.83 1.06
N LYS A 106 -14.45 7.35 2.10
CA LYS A 106 -13.91 8.73 2.11
C LYS A 106 -12.75 8.87 1.13
N GLY A 107 -11.96 7.81 0.93
CA GLY A 107 -10.83 7.80 -0.02
C GLY A 107 -11.27 8.04 -1.47
N ARG A 108 -12.46 7.54 -1.87
CA ARG A 108 -13.00 7.75 -3.23
C ARG A 108 -13.28 9.21 -3.59
N LYS A 109 -13.45 10.08 -2.59
CA LYS A 109 -13.70 11.51 -2.82
C LYS A 109 -12.42 12.31 -3.08
N CYS A 110 -11.25 11.80 -2.67
CA CYS A 110 -9.97 12.51 -2.80
C CYS A 110 -9.32 12.32 -4.17
N THR A 111 -9.74 11.29 -4.93
CA THR A 111 -9.24 10.99 -6.28
C THR A 111 -10.26 11.29 -7.39
N SER A 112 -11.23 12.18 -7.11
CA SER A 112 -12.24 12.63 -8.09
C SER A 112 -11.86 13.97 -8.72
#